data_AF-A0AA39PI22-F1
#
_entry.id   AF-A0AA39PI22-F1
#
_cell.length_a   1.000
_cell.length_b   1.000
_cell.length_c   1.000
_cell.angle_alpha   90.00
_cell.angle_beta   90.00
_cell.angle_gamma   90.00
#
_symmetry.space_group_name_H-M   'P 1'
#
loop_
_entity.id
_entity.type
_entity.pdbx_description
1 polymer ?
#
loop_
_entity_poly.entity_id
_entity_poly.type
_entity_poly.pdbx_seq_one_letter_code
_entity_poly.pdbx_strand_id
1 'polypeptide(L)'
;MILGAGATRTARFSPALPDMKVSTKTYNHLQMVYKDQFNADKEVFRSLIPANVGEIPDDLIGTFIRNTHGVQVIAGEQWGTSDKDLNLGVVTETMAISPKDTNMYLALRTVGEVLEISSTGNISNAKVSAEEIKTHIAGTLPPGTELGEEIDEAIGEIRRSPTADLPNTAAMLGGLVQAQEAIKMITRHVPQ
;
A
#
# COMPACT_ATOMS: atom_id res chain seq x y z
N MET A 1 24.10 -20.08 -9.65
CA MET A 1 23.98 -21.33 -10.42
C MET A 1 22.63 -21.92 -10.06
N ILE A 2 21.57 -21.79 -10.85
CA ILE A 2 21.37 -22.44 -12.15
C ILE A 2 20.85 -21.41 -13.16
N LEU A 3 21.69 -21.06 -14.14
CA LEU A 3 21.29 -20.43 -15.40
C LEU A 3 21.14 -21.58 -16.41
N GLY A 4 19.90 -21.92 -16.75
CA GLY A 4 19.55 -22.94 -17.75
C GLY A 4 18.83 -22.27 -18.93
N ALA A 5 19.29 -22.59 -20.13
CA ALA A 5 19.05 -21.91 -21.39
C ALA A 5 17.58 -21.85 -21.88
N GLY A 6 17.28 -20.77 -22.63
CA GLY A 6 16.60 -20.91 -23.93
C GLY A 6 15.08 -21.11 -23.95
N ALA A 7 14.31 -20.23 -23.30
CA ALA A 7 12.93 -19.98 -23.69
C ALA A 7 12.60 -18.51 -23.38
N THR A 8 12.11 -17.79 -24.37
CA THR A 8 11.67 -16.39 -24.27
C THR A 8 10.75 -16.24 -23.04
N ARG A 9 11.24 -15.59 -21.99
CA ARG A 9 10.53 -15.35 -20.74
C ARG A 9 9.48 -14.24 -20.93
N THR A 10 8.47 -14.50 -21.74
CA THR A 10 7.30 -13.62 -21.87
C THR A 10 6.22 -14.11 -20.91
N ALA A 11 5.57 -13.18 -20.21
CA ALA A 11 4.43 -13.47 -19.34
C ALA A 11 3.37 -14.27 -20.12
N ARG A 12 2.91 -15.36 -19.52
CA ARG A 12 2.02 -16.33 -20.19
C ARG A 12 0.66 -15.69 -20.45
N PHE A 13 0.08 -16.03 -21.60
CA PHE A 13 -1.00 -15.28 -22.22
C PHE A 13 -2.31 -15.40 -21.45
N SER A 14 -3.02 -14.27 -21.28
CA SER A 14 -4.44 -14.29 -20.94
C SER A 14 -5.22 -14.84 -22.16
N PRO A 15 -6.19 -15.74 -21.96
CA PRO A 15 -7.00 -16.29 -23.05
C PRO A 15 -8.07 -15.30 -23.56
N ALA A 16 -8.16 -14.11 -22.96
CA ALA A 16 -9.15 -13.10 -23.32
C ALA A 16 -8.62 -12.19 -24.44
N LEU A 17 -9.23 -12.31 -25.62
CA LEU A 17 -9.02 -11.38 -26.73
C LEU A 17 -9.99 -10.20 -26.61
N PRO A 18 -9.51 -8.95 -26.80
CA PRO A 18 -10.40 -7.81 -26.91
C PRO A 18 -11.30 -7.97 -28.15
N ASP A 19 -12.47 -7.33 -28.11
CA ASP A 19 -13.38 -7.35 -29.25
C ASP A 19 -12.72 -6.70 -30.49
N MET A 20 -12.92 -7.31 -31.67
CA MET A 20 -12.25 -6.90 -32.90
C MET A 20 -13.19 -7.07 -34.10
N LYS A 21 -13.12 -6.12 -35.06
CA LYS A 21 -13.87 -6.18 -36.32
C LYS A 21 -13.26 -7.22 -37.26
N VAL A 22 -13.65 -8.48 -37.08
CA VAL A 22 -13.24 -9.62 -37.93
C VAL A 22 -14.44 -10.49 -38.25
N SER A 23 -14.30 -11.34 -39.27
CA SER A 23 -15.31 -12.36 -39.54
C SER A 23 -15.44 -13.31 -38.35
N THR A 24 -16.66 -13.78 -38.05
CA THR A 24 -16.93 -14.69 -36.92
C THR A 24 -16.06 -15.94 -36.94
N LYS A 25 -15.78 -16.46 -38.14
CA LYS A 25 -14.92 -17.64 -38.32
C LYS A 25 -13.48 -17.35 -37.90
N THR A 26 -12.94 -16.20 -38.29
CA THR A 26 -11.58 -15.78 -37.92
C THR A 26 -11.48 -15.48 -36.43
N TYR A 27 -12.48 -14.82 -35.85
CA TYR A 27 -12.53 -14.53 -34.42
C TYR A 27 -12.54 -15.81 -33.57
N ASN A 28 -13.42 -16.76 -33.90
CA ASN A 28 -13.50 -18.04 -33.19
C ASN A 28 -12.21 -18.85 -33.33
N HIS A 29 -11.61 -18.88 -34.53
CA HIS A 29 -10.34 -19.57 -34.74
C HIS A 29 -9.21 -18.98 -33.89
N LEU A 30 -9.09 -17.65 -33.86
CA LEU A 30 -8.10 -16.98 -33.03
C LEU A 30 -8.36 -17.25 -31.54
N GLN A 31 -9.62 -17.20 -31.10
CA GLN A 31 -9.97 -17.52 -29.72
C GLN A 31 -9.59 -18.96 -29.33
N MET A 32 -9.77 -19.93 -30.23
CA MET A 32 -9.34 -21.31 -29.99
C MET A 32 -7.82 -21.42 -29.83
N VAL A 33 -7.04 -20.76 -30.69
CA VAL A 33 -5.56 -20.77 -30.59
C VAL A 33 -5.09 -20.24 -29.23
N TYR A 34 -5.68 -19.15 -28.73
CA TYR A 34 -5.34 -18.61 -27.41
C TYR A 34 -5.76 -19.52 -26.26
N LYS A 35 -6.91 -20.20 -26.37
CA LYS A 35 -7.36 -21.19 -25.38
C LYS A 35 -6.46 -22.41 -25.33
N ASP A 36 -6.04 -22.91 -26.49
CA ASP A 36 -5.16 -24.08 -26.58
C ASP A 36 -3.78 -23.77 -25.99
N GLN A 37 -3.24 -22.58 -26.29
CA GLN A 37 -2.00 -22.11 -25.70
C GLN A 37 -2.11 -21.95 -24.17
N PHE A 38 -3.21 -21.39 -23.67
CA PHE A 38 -3.46 -21.26 -22.24
C PHE A 38 -3.53 -22.62 -21.53
N ASN A 39 -4.15 -23.62 -22.15
CA ASN A 39 -4.19 -24.98 -21.60
C ASN A 39 -2.80 -25.63 -21.56
N ALA A 40 -2.01 -25.46 -22.62
CA ALA A 40 -0.62 -25.93 -22.62
C ALA A 40 0.22 -25.26 -21.53
N ASP A 41 0.04 -23.95 -21.33
CA ASP A 41 0.72 -23.19 -20.28
C ASP A 41 0.30 -23.63 -18.86
N LYS A 42 -0.96 -24.04 -18.67
CA LYS A 42 -1.46 -24.59 -17.41
C LYS A 42 -0.73 -25.87 -17.02
N GLU A 43 -0.53 -26.79 -17.96
CA GLU A 43 0.18 -28.05 -17.70
C GLU A 43 1.66 -27.82 -17.36
N VAL A 44 2.31 -26.88 -18.07
CA VAL A 44 3.69 -26.49 -17.73
C VAL A 44 3.76 -25.89 -16.33
N PHE A 45 2.80 -25.04 -15.94
CA PHE A 45 2.76 -24.47 -14.59
C PHE A 45 2.59 -25.55 -13.53
N ARG A 46 1.73 -26.56 -13.74
CA ARG A 46 1.59 -27.69 -12.81
C ARG A 46 2.91 -28.43 -12.59
N SER A 47 3.70 -28.64 -13.64
CA SER A 47 5.00 -29.30 -13.54
C SER A 47 6.04 -28.51 -12.73
N LEU A 48 5.85 -27.21 -12.56
CA LEU A 48 6.76 -26.32 -11.82
C LEU A 48 6.41 -26.20 -10.33
N ILE A 49 5.22 -26.65 -9.91
CA ILE A 49 4.81 -26.60 -8.50
C ILE A 49 5.55 -27.71 -7.74
N PRO A 50 6.37 -27.39 -6.73
CA PRO A 50 7.06 -28.40 -5.96
C PRO A 50 6.06 -29.24 -5.16
N ALA A 51 6.32 -30.56 -5.06
CA ALA A 51 5.46 -31.53 -4.37
C ALA A 51 5.22 -31.24 -2.86
N ASN A 52 5.94 -30.26 -2.30
CA ASN A 52 5.89 -29.88 -0.89
C ASN A 52 4.78 -28.84 -0.56
N VAL A 53 4.01 -28.37 -1.56
CA VAL A 53 3.07 -27.22 -1.39
C VAL A 53 1.62 -27.67 -1.14
N GLY A 54 1.34 -28.97 -1.12
CA GLY A 54 -0.02 -29.50 -0.97
C GLY A 54 -0.85 -29.39 -2.26
N GLU A 55 -2.11 -29.83 -2.21
CA GLU A 55 -3.01 -29.79 -3.37
C GLU A 55 -3.55 -28.38 -3.59
N ILE A 56 -3.15 -27.76 -4.72
CA ILE A 56 -3.69 -26.47 -5.15
C ILE A 56 -4.86 -26.73 -6.12
N PRO A 57 -6.07 -26.18 -5.85
CA PRO A 57 -7.19 -26.27 -6.77
C PRO A 57 -6.85 -25.75 -8.17
N ASP A 58 -7.28 -26.50 -9.18
CA ASP A 58 -7.04 -26.17 -10.59
C ASP A 58 -7.63 -24.84 -11.07
N ASP A 59 -8.66 -24.35 -10.37
CA ASP A 59 -9.30 -23.07 -10.63
C ASP A 59 -8.43 -21.88 -10.19
N LEU A 60 -7.70 -22.04 -9.07
CA LEU A 60 -6.75 -21.04 -8.60
C LEU A 60 -5.56 -20.90 -9.55
N ILE A 61 -5.08 -22.03 -10.09
CA ILE A 61 -4.02 -22.03 -11.10
C ILE A 61 -4.48 -21.27 -12.35
N GLY A 62 -5.70 -21.53 -12.83
CA GLY A 62 -6.26 -20.82 -13.99
C GLY A 62 -6.41 -19.31 -13.74
N THR A 63 -6.87 -18.93 -12.55
CA THR A 63 -7.00 -17.53 -12.14
C THR A 63 -5.63 -16.85 -12.01
N PHE A 64 -4.64 -17.56 -11.47
CA PHE A 64 -3.27 -17.05 -11.35
C PHE A 64 -2.66 -16.80 -12.73
N ILE A 65 -2.70 -17.78 -13.65
CA ILE A 65 -2.15 -17.65 -15.01
C ILE A 65 -2.81 -16.50 -15.77
N ARG A 66 -4.13 -16.31 -15.61
CA ARG A 66 -4.84 -15.18 -16.22
C ARG A 66 -4.34 -13.83 -15.71
N ASN A 67 -3.99 -13.77 -14.43
CA ASN A 67 -3.61 -12.55 -13.73
C ASN A 67 -2.09 -12.41 -13.51
N THR A 68 -1.23 -13.23 -14.14
CA THR A 68 0.24 -13.17 -13.93
C THR A 68 0.84 -11.80 -14.23
N HIS A 69 0.20 -11.03 -15.11
CA HIS A 69 0.63 -9.69 -15.48
C HIS A 69 0.29 -8.62 -14.41
N GLY A 70 -0.63 -8.92 -13.50
CA GLY A 70 -1.13 -7.98 -12.48
C GLY A 70 -0.88 -8.44 -11.04
N VAL A 71 0.02 -9.42 -10.83
CA VAL A 71 0.35 -9.88 -9.48
C VAL A 71 1.14 -8.79 -8.76
N GLN A 72 0.60 -8.32 -7.64
CA GLN A 72 1.26 -7.36 -6.75
C GLN A 72 1.48 -8.01 -5.38
N VAL A 73 2.66 -7.80 -4.82
CA VAL A 73 2.99 -8.22 -3.46
C VAL A 73 3.14 -6.98 -2.62
N ILE A 74 2.19 -6.76 -1.71
CA ILE A 74 2.24 -5.68 -0.72
C ILE A 74 2.82 -6.27 0.56
N ALA A 75 4.05 -5.87 0.89
CA ALA A 75 4.69 -6.20 2.15
C ALA A 75 4.55 -5.00 3.09
N GLY A 76 3.70 -5.13 4.10
CA GLY A 76 3.63 -4.15 5.18
C GLY A 76 4.76 -4.37 6.18
N GLU A 77 5.20 -3.29 6.82
CA GLU A 77 6.09 -3.35 7.98
C GLU A 77 5.26 -3.52 9.26
N GLN A 78 5.83 -4.21 10.26
CA GLN A 78 5.17 -4.34 11.55
C GLN A 78 5.13 -3.00 12.26
N TRP A 79 3.96 -2.64 12.81
CA TRP A 79 3.75 -1.45 13.62
C TRP A 79 4.81 -1.35 14.75
N GLY A 80 5.41 -0.18 14.91
CA GLY A 80 6.46 0.09 15.91
C GLY A 80 7.89 -0.32 15.50
N THR A 81 8.08 -0.93 14.33
CA THR A 81 9.43 -1.21 13.78
C THR A 81 9.99 0.04 13.11
N SER A 82 9.17 0.70 12.29
CA SER A 82 9.46 1.99 11.64
C SER A 82 9.54 3.17 12.62
N ASP A 83 9.16 2.99 13.89
CA ASP A 83 9.29 4.03 14.93
C ASP A 83 10.71 4.12 15.48
N LYS A 84 11.46 3.01 15.47
CA LYS A 84 12.86 2.97 15.94
C LYS A 84 13.83 3.37 14.85
N ASP A 85 13.54 2.90 13.64
CA ASP A 85 14.21 3.30 12.41
C ASP A 85 13.16 4.05 11.60
N LEU A 86 12.84 5.29 11.99
CA LEU A 86 12.25 6.19 10.99
C LEU A 86 13.16 6.06 9.79
N ASN A 87 12.63 5.65 8.64
CA ASN A 87 13.37 5.73 7.39
C ASN A 87 13.59 7.23 7.14
N LEU A 88 14.56 7.81 7.85
CA LEU A 88 14.83 9.24 7.97
C LEU A 88 15.13 9.78 6.57
N GLY A 89 15.76 8.97 5.72
CA GLY A 89 15.93 9.23 4.29
C GLY A 89 14.61 9.42 3.55
N VAL A 90 13.61 8.57 3.78
CA VAL A 90 12.28 8.70 3.16
C VAL A 90 11.58 9.95 3.65
N VAL A 91 11.64 10.26 4.96
CA VAL A 91 11.02 11.49 5.49
C VAL A 91 11.68 12.74 4.94
N THR A 92 13.01 12.76 4.78
CA THR A 92 13.71 13.88 4.15
C THR A 92 13.41 14.02 2.67
N GLU A 93 13.27 12.90 1.95
CA GLU A 93 12.89 12.90 0.53
C GLU A 93 11.43 13.34 0.34
N THR A 94 10.51 12.86 1.17
CA THR A 94 9.09 13.27 1.09
C THR A 94 8.89 14.71 1.53
N MET A 95 9.70 15.23 2.45
CA MET A 95 9.70 16.64 2.83
C MET A 95 10.14 17.54 1.66
N ALA A 96 11.04 17.06 0.80
CA ALA A 96 11.43 17.78 -0.41
C ALA A 96 10.34 17.75 -1.50
N ILE A 97 9.45 16.74 -1.51
CA ILE A 97 8.42 16.55 -2.53
C ILE A 97 7.07 17.17 -2.11
N SER A 98 6.62 16.89 -0.88
CA SER A 98 5.40 17.42 -0.28
C SER A 98 5.65 17.77 1.19
N PRO A 99 6.10 19.01 1.47
CA PRO A 99 6.45 19.43 2.82
C PRO A 99 5.20 19.50 3.72
N LYS A 100 4.06 20.00 3.21
CA LYS A 100 2.81 20.14 3.98
C LYS A 100 2.27 18.82 4.54
N ASP A 101 2.21 17.78 3.72
CA ASP A 101 1.68 16.48 4.14
C ASP A 101 2.62 15.80 5.13
N THR A 102 3.94 15.91 4.89
CA THR A 102 4.98 15.37 5.77
C THR A 102 4.97 16.08 7.13
N ASN A 103 4.81 17.41 7.12
CA ASN A 103 4.74 18.24 8.33
C ASN A 103 3.48 17.91 9.15
N MET A 104 2.33 17.73 8.48
CA MET A 104 1.09 17.28 9.13
C MET A 104 1.26 15.89 9.75
N TYR A 105 1.87 14.94 9.03
CA TYR A 105 2.14 13.60 9.55
C TYR A 105 3.04 13.63 10.80
N LEU A 106 4.15 14.37 10.76
CA LEU A 106 5.07 14.52 11.90
C LEU A 106 4.38 15.18 13.10
N ALA A 107 3.55 16.19 12.86
CA ALA A 107 2.82 16.88 13.92
C ALA A 107 1.72 15.99 14.54
N LEU A 108 0.98 15.22 13.74
CA LEU A 108 -0.02 14.26 14.26
C LEU A 108 0.65 13.12 15.06
N ARG A 109 1.79 12.61 14.59
CA ARG A 109 2.55 11.57 15.29
C ARG A 109 3.04 12.05 16.65
N THR A 110 3.71 13.18 16.69
CA THR A 110 4.24 13.75 17.95
C THR A 110 3.13 14.13 18.92
N VAL A 111 1.99 14.60 18.42
CA VAL A 111 0.81 14.82 19.27
C VAL A 111 0.29 13.50 19.86
N GLY A 112 0.27 12.41 19.08
CA GLY A 112 -0.04 11.08 19.58
C GLY A 112 0.90 10.63 20.71
N GLU A 113 2.21 10.76 20.50
CA GLU A 113 3.24 10.42 21.51
C GLU A 113 3.13 11.28 22.77
N VAL A 114 2.94 12.60 22.63
CA VAL A 114 2.78 13.52 23.76
C VAL A 114 1.47 13.25 24.51
N LEU A 115 0.40 12.87 23.80
CA LEU A 115 -0.86 12.43 24.42
C LEU A 115 -0.69 11.10 25.16
N GLU A 116 0.06 10.14 24.64
CA GLU A 116 0.38 8.88 25.33
C GLU A 116 1.19 9.14 26.62
N ILE A 117 2.18 10.03 26.56
CA ILE A 117 2.99 10.40 27.73
C ILE A 117 2.17 11.15 28.79
N SER A 118 1.21 11.98 28.36
CA SER A 118 0.38 12.81 29.26
C SER A 118 -0.90 12.11 29.77
N SER A 119 -1.30 10.98 29.20
CA SER A 119 -2.60 10.32 29.46
C SER A 119 -2.66 9.43 30.70
N THR A 120 -1.99 9.80 31.79
CA THR A 120 -2.28 9.23 33.12
C THR A 120 -3.65 9.71 33.70
N GLY A 121 -4.56 10.33 32.92
CA GLY A 121 -5.93 10.48 33.41
C GLY A 121 -6.94 11.43 32.73
N ASN A 122 -6.61 12.24 31.73
CA ASN A 122 -7.65 13.07 31.07
C ASN A 122 -7.23 13.54 29.66
N ILE A 123 -7.62 12.77 28.64
CA ILE A 123 -7.36 13.05 27.22
C ILE A 123 -8.11 14.30 26.72
N SER A 124 -9.21 14.67 27.39
CA SER A 124 -10.11 15.76 26.98
C SER A 124 -9.61 17.18 27.27
N ASN A 125 -8.54 17.34 28.07
CA ASN A 125 -8.03 18.64 28.50
C ASN A 125 -6.49 18.75 28.40
N ALA A 126 -5.83 17.86 27.65
CA ALA A 126 -4.41 17.94 27.40
C ALA A 126 -4.10 19.20 26.58
N LYS A 127 -3.66 20.27 27.25
CA LYS A 127 -3.07 21.44 26.59
C LYS A 127 -1.70 21.04 26.09
N VAL A 128 -1.64 20.50 24.88
CA VAL A 128 -0.37 20.23 24.21
C VAL A 128 0.28 21.58 23.88
N SER A 129 1.45 21.85 24.46
CA SER A 129 2.19 23.09 24.18
C SER A 129 2.88 23.00 22.83
N ALA A 130 2.80 24.07 22.03
CA ALA A 130 3.45 24.14 20.72
C ALA A 130 4.98 23.93 20.82
N GLU A 131 5.58 24.40 21.91
CA GLU A 131 7.02 24.28 22.17
C GLU A 131 7.44 22.84 22.51
N GLU A 132 6.57 22.08 23.17
CA GLU A 132 6.81 20.67 23.49
C GLU A 132 6.78 19.82 22.22
N ILE A 133 5.81 20.08 21.33
CA ILE A 133 5.73 19.43 20.01
C ILE A 133 6.98 19.72 19.19
N LYS A 134 7.39 21.00 19.08
CA LYS A 134 8.60 21.38 18.34
C LYS A 134 9.86 20.70 18.87
N THR A 135 9.99 20.60 20.20
CA THR A 135 11.13 19.93 20.84
C THR A 135 11.14 18.43 20.55
N HIS A 136 9.97 17.78 20.58
CA HIS A 136 9.83 16.36 20.23
C HIS A 136 10.10 16.08 18.74
N ILE A 137 9.62 16.95 17.85
CA ILE A 137 9.92 16.87 16.41
C ILE A 137 11.43 17.03 16.19
N ALA A 138 12.04 18.07 16.75
CA ALA A 138 13.48 18.33 16.62
C ALA A 138 14.35 17.20 17.20
N GLY A 139 13.91 16.52 18.26
CA GLY A 139 14.60 15.36 18.83
C GLY A 139 14.47 14.07 18.02
N THR A 140 13.47 13.99 17.14
CA THR A 140 13.19 12.82 16.30
C THR A 140 13.84 12.94 14.90
N LEU A 141 14.12 14.17 14.46
CA LEU A 141 14.79 14.45 13.18
C LEU A 141 16.32 14.43 13.30
N PRO A 142 17.06 14.15 12.21
CA PRO A 142 18.52 14.17 12.24
C PRO A 142 19.04 15.61 12.38
N PRO A 143 20.24 15.81 12.95
CA PRO A 143 20.81 17.15 13.11
C PRO A 143 21.10 17.75 11.72
N GLY A 144 20.32 18.77 11.33
CA GLY A 144 20.50 19.50 10.07
C GLY A 144 19.26 19.61 9.18
N THR A 145 18.10 19.07 9.57
CA THR A 145 16.86 19.28 8.81
C THR A 145 16.26 20.66 9.10
N GLU A 146 16.10 21.47 8.06
CA GLU A 146 15.42 22.77 8.16
C GLU A 146 13.92 22.56 8.32
N LEU A 147 13.40 22.90 9.49
CA LEU A 147 11.98 22.95 9.77
C LEU A 147 11.43 24.24 9.13
N GLY A 148 10.66 24.10 8.06
CA GLY A 148 10.01 25.25 7.40
C GLY A 148 8.90 25.87 8.26
N GLU A 149 8.50 27.10 7.92
CA GLU A 149 7.41 27.84 8.59
C GLU A 149 6.06 27.09 8.56
N GLU A 150 5.89 26.17 7.62
CA GLU A 150 4.70 25.33 7.46
C GLU A 150 4.43 24.39 8.65
N ILE A 151 5.47 24.08 9.44
CA ILE A 151 5.32 23.27 10.66
C ILE A 151 4.64 24.08 11.75
N ASP A 152 4.89 25.38 11.82
CA ASP A 152 4.26 26.25 12.82
C ASP A 152 2.77 26.43 12.52
N GLU A 153 2.40 26.48 11.25
CA GLU A 153 1.00 26.47 10.81
C GLU A 153 0.31 25.14 11.16
N ALA A 154 0.95 24.01 10.85
CA ALA A 154 0.41 22.68 11.15
C ALA A 154 0.22 22.46 12.67
N ILE A 155 1.20 22.85 13.48
CA ILE A 155 1.13 22.81 14.95
C ILE A 155 0.02 23.76 15.45
N GLY A 156 -0.12 24.93 14.85
CA GLY A 156 -1.19 25.89 15.16
C GLY A 156 -2.59 25.32 14.95
N GLU A 157 -2.80 24.63 13.83
CA GLU A 157 -4.09 23.98 13.51
C GLU A 157 -4.36 22.76 14.40
N ILE A 158 -3.35 21.93 14.70
CA ILE A 158 -3.55 20.78 15.60
C ILE A 158 -3.83 21.26 17.03
N ARG A 159 -3.17 22.33 17.49
CA ARG A 159 -3.45 22.95 18.80
C ARG A 159 -4.87 23.50 18.89
N ARG A 160 -5.44 23.97 17.78
CA ARG A 160 -6.82 24.49 17.74
C ARG A 160 -7.84 23.38 18.06
N SER A 161 -7.56 22.16 17.61
CA SER A 161 -8.49 21.04 17.68
C SER A 161 -7.77 19.70 17.84
N PRO A 162 -7.10 19.44 18.98
CA PRO A 162 -6.20 18.29 19.14
C PRO A 162 -6.91 16.94 19.14
N THR A 163 -8.17 16.90 19.58
CA THR A 163 -8.98 15.68 19.67
C THR A 163 -10.38 15.86 19.06
N ALA A 164 -10.55 16.87 18.20
CA ALA A 164 -11.86 17.13 17.61
C ALA A 164 -12.15 16.09 16.53
N ASP A 165 -13.16 15.26 16.77
CA ASP A 165 -13.67 14.34 15.76
C ASP A 165 -14.85 14.98 15.03
N LEU A 166 -14.63 15.42 13.78
CA LEU A 166 -15.69 15.97 12.96
C LEU A 166 -16.39 14.83 12.20
N PRO A 167 -17.73 14.76 12.23
CA PRO A 167 -18.47 13.69 11.54
C PRO A 167 -18.16 13.57 10.05
N ASN A 168 -17.88 14.69 9.37
CA ASN A 168 -17.54 14.68 7.94
C ASN A 168 -16.15 14.10 7.66
N THR A 169 -15.15 14.38 8.50
CA THR A 169 -13.80 13.79 8.35
C THR A 169 -13.81 12.32 8.74
N ALA A 170 -14.55 11.95 9.79
CA ALA A 170 -14.76 10.55 10.18
C ALA A 170 -15.45 9.76 9.05
N ALA A 171 -16.49 10.31 8.42
CA ALA A 171 -17.16 9.66 7.30
C ALA A 171 -16.24 9.51 6.07
N MET A 172 -15.43 10.53 5.77
CA MET A 172 -14.46 10.46 4.67
C MET A 172 -13.39 9.40 4.91
N LEU A 173 -12.76 9.39 6.10
CA LEU A 173 -11.75 8.40 6.48
C LEU A 173 -12.36 6.98 6.56
N GLY A 174 -13.57 6.85 7.07
CA GLY A 174 -14.31 5.58 7.10
C GLY A 174 -14.59 5.05 5.69
N GLY A 175 -14.97 5.91 4.74
CA GLY A 175 -15.17 5.51 3.35
C GLY A 175 -13.88 5.06 2.65
N LEU A 176 -12.76 5.74 2.90
CA LEU A 176 -11.47 5.43 2.28
C LEU A 176 -10.79 4.22 2.93
N VAL A 177 -10.57 4.27 4.24
CA VAL A 177 -9.76 3.29 4.98
C VAL A 177 -10.59 2.09 5.41
N GLN A 178 -11.78 2.32 5.97
CA GLN A 178 -12.59 1.24 6.54
C GLN A 178 -13.38 0.46 5.48
N ALA A 179 -13.84 1.12 4.41
CA ALA A 179 -14.58 0.43 3.35
C ALA A 179 -13.65 -0.12 2.27
N GLN A 180 -12.85 0.70 1.59
CA GLN A 180 -12.11 0.22 0.41
C GLN A 180 -10.88 -0.63 0.77
N GLU A 181 -10.04 -0.20 1.71
CA GLU A 181 -8.83 -0.95 2.06
C GLU A 181 -9.15 -2.24 2.84
N ALA A 182 -10.15 -2.23 3.73
CA ALA A 182 -10.58 -3.46 4.40
C ALA A 182 -11.20 -4.46 3.40
N ILE A 183 -12.01 -4.01 2.45
CA ILE A 183 -12.58 -4.89 1.41
C ILE A 183 -11.47 -5.50 0.55
N LYS A 184 -10.44 -4.73 0.15
CA LYS A 184 -9.29 -5.26 -0.60
C LYS A 184 -8.56 -6.35 0.18
N MET A 185 -8.32 -6.13 1.48
CA MET A 185 -7.66 -7.12 2.35
C MET A 185 -8.48 -8.40 2.52
N ILE A 186 -9.81 -8.28 2.66
CA ILE A 186 -10.71 -9.43 2.83
C ILE A 186 -10.85 -10.20 1.51
N THR A 187 -11.05 -9.50 0.41
CA THR A 187 -11.34 -10.11 -0.90
C THR A 187 -10.08 -10.58 -1.63
N ARG A 188 -8.89 -10.11 -1.22
CA ARG A 188 -7.62 -10.31 -1.94
C ARG A 188 -7.74 -9.93 -3.42
N HIS A 189 -8.67 -9.04 -3.73
CA HIS A 189 -8.95 -8.53 -5.06
C HIS A 189 -8.73 -7.03 -5.03
N VAL A 190 -7.72 -6.58 -5.77
CA VAL A 190 -7.58 -5.16 -6.07
C VAL A 190 -8.40 -4.93 -7.33
N PRO A 191 -9.53 -4.19 -7.26
CA PRO A 191 -10.21 -3.76 -8.48
C PRO A 191 -9.21 -2.94 -9.30
N GLN A 192 -8.99 -3.36 -10.55
CA GLN A 192 -8.22 -2.59 -11.54
C GLN A 192 -8.99 -1.36 -11.97
#